data_AF-A0AA35WBN1-F1
#
_entry.id   AF-A0AA35WBN1-F1
#
_cell.length_a   1.000
_cell.length_b   1.000
_cell.length_c   1.000
_cell.angle_alpha   90.00
_cell.angle_beta   90.00
_cell.angle_gamma   90.00
#
_symmetry.space_group_name_H-M   'P 1'
#
loop_
_entity.id
_entity.type
_entity.pdbx_description
1 polymer ?
#
loop_
_entity_poly.entity_id
_entity_poly.type
_entity_poly.pdbx_seq_one_letter_code
_entity_poly.pdbx_strand_id
1 'polypeptide(L)'
;MASPATNVVYDFISKENQSKWRGILQPAIGKIQKQVHPRMDIEDDAVLYMEDLLYHLLALICSTKPHSINDVATYITKTFVVPLNTWAINDAQRTMERHQLRKGKSVFNLPVDKLNPLLEKEVFKCVVEVNMVRYIAAILDYIAADILKLAGNVMKNTRSVAIRIKVSDIKLSLNADVALHSLFKQLNAQQLGDGTLPPVEACEENEQAATYDQLVRQLVSNEEKYISHLNLILKVYQEPFTDKPKLFPPEEVKKVFLHLPELHALSVQLLSSLDECMEMAGVVDGEPQSPQAGFVFEEMAESQEFDVYANYANSYSDSVNALQKLLENAEAKEYLKTLTEPDLFKEAIQYVLPKSLLEPLYHCFYYFEAVNMLMRKSKGEDLDAYEAAEGCMVRLKMNLEKQCTGLLPSRKEDLGVLVQKPSYKTSMKIISSVQSKIEGWEGPDLLQCSTEFLMGKKNTIVYC
;
A
#
# COMPACT_ATOMS: atom_id res chain seq x y z
N MET A 1 -12.66 41.96 28.06
CA MET A 1 -13.03 40.96 27.03
C MET A 1 -11.83 40.83 26.11
N ALA A 2 -11.02 39.78 26.29
CA ALA A 2 -9.89 39.49 25.41
C ALA A 2 -10.34 38.43 24.42
N SER A 3 -10.30 38.75 23.12
CA SER A 3 -10.54 37.79 22.04
C SER A 3 -9.51 36.65 22.11
N PRO A 4 -9.88 35.40 21.82
CA PRO A 4 -8.91 34.32 21.73
C PRO A 4 -7.99 34.59 20.53
N ALA A 5 -6.68 34.60 20.77
CA ALA A 5 -5.68 34.75 19.71
C ALA A 5 -5.78 33.55 18.77
N THR A 6 -6.23 33.79 17.54
CA THR A 6 -6.15 32.83 16.45
C THR A 6 -4.68 32.54 16.17
N ASN A 7 -4.28 31.28 16.33
CA ASN A 7 -2.90 30.85 16.09
C ASN A 7 -2.70 30.77 14.57
N VAL A 8 -2.33 31.89 13.94
CA VAL A 8 -2.10 31.96 12.50
C VAL A 8 -0.84 31.18 12.15
N VAL A 9 -1.00 30.00 11.53
CA VAL A 9 0.10 29.20 10.97
C VAL A 9 0.72 29.99 9.81
N TYR A 10 2.05 30.10 9.78
CA TYR A 10 2.73 30.79 8.69
C TYR A 10 2.57 29.99 7.39
N ASP A 11 2.00 30.61 6.36
CA ASP A 11 1.85 30.01 5.04
C ASP A 11 3.11 30.30 4.19
N PHE A 12 3.92 29.27 4.01
CA PHE A 12 5.16 29.31 3.23
C PHE A 12 4.92 29.38 1.71
N ILE A 13 3.72 29.02 1.26
CA ILE A 13 3.36 28.81 -0.16
C ILE A 13 2.50 29.96 -0.70
N SER A 14 2.02 30.84 0.19
CA SER A 14 1.31 32.07 -0.19
C SER A 14 2.08 32.86 -1.27
N LYS A 15 1.34 33.50 -2.18
CA LYS A 15 1.92 34.25 -3.30
C LYS A 15 2.95 35.30 -2.87
N GLU A 16 2.79 35.87 -1.67
CA GLU A 16 3.72 36.85 -1.10
C GLU A 16 5.01 36.20 -0.61
N ASN A 17 4.90 35.07 0.09
CA ASN A 17 6.02 34.37 0.72
C ASN A 17 6.78 33.46 -0.26
N GLN A 18 6.14 33.03 -1.36
CA GLN A 18 6.75 32.19 -2.39
C GLN A 18 8.05 32.81 -2.95
N SER A 19 8.11 34.13 -3.06
CA SER A 19 9.30 34.88 -3.49
C SER A 19 10.53 34.69 -2.59
N LYS A 20 10.31 34.36 -1.31
CA LYS A 20 11.37 34.16 -0.30
C LYS A 20 11.76 32.70 -0.14
N TRP A 21 10.80 31.77 -0.32
CA TRP A 21 10.98 30.35 0.05
C TRP A 21 11.17 29.41 -1.16
N ARG A 22 10.58 29.71 -2.32
CA ARG A 22 10.62 28.80 -3.48
C ARG A 22 12.06 28.58 -3.96
N GLY A 23 12.42 27.33 -4.23
CA GLY A 23 13.74 26.97 -4.75
C GLY A 23 14.83 26.76 -3.70
N ILE A 24 14.54 26.98 -2.40
CA ILE A 24 15.52 26.76 -1.34
C ILE A 24 15.75 25.26 -1.11
N LEU A 25 14.68 24.44 -1.12
CA LEU A 25 14.77 23.02 -0.80
C LEU A 25 15.04 22.16 -2.05
N GLN A 26 14.73 22.65 -3.25
CA GLN A 26 14.84 21.88 -4.50
C GLN A 26 16.23 21.25 -4.73
N PRO A 27 17.37 21.96 -4.54
CA PRO A 27 18.69 21.35 -4.71
C PRO A 27 18.96 20.23 -3.69
N ALA A 28 18.43 20.37 -2.47
CA ALA A 28 18.54 19.35 -1.42
C ALA A 28 17.71 18.12 -1.76
N ILE A 29 16.47 18.31 -2.24
CA ILE A 29 15.57 17.24 -2.67
C ILE A 29 16.21 16.42 -3.80
N GLY A 30 16.80 17.07 -4.81
CA GLY A 30 17.53 16.37 -5.88
C GLY A 30 18.72 15.56 -5.35
N LYS A 31 19.47 16.10 -4.37
CA LYS A 31 20.58 15.38 -3.73
C LYS A 31 20.09 14.17 -2.91
N ILE A 32 19.00 14.32 -2.15
CA ILE A 32 18.38 13.22 -1.38
C ILE A 32 17.89 12.13 -2.34
N GLN A 33 17.23 12.51 -3.44
CA GLN A 33 16.79 11.57 -4.46
C GLN A 33 17.96 10.74 -5.01
N LYS A 34 19.10 11.37 -5.35
CA LYS A 34 20.29 10.66 -5.82
C LYS A 34 20.95 9.77 -4.76
N GLN A 35 20.81 10.09 -3.48
CA GLN A 35 21.28 9.23 -2.39
C GLN A 35 20.43 7.96 -2.26
N VAL A 36 19.11 8.10 -2.43
CA VAL A 36 18.15 7.01 -2.23
C VAL A 36 18.03 6.13 -3.47
N HIS A 37 17.98 6.73 -4.66
CA HIS A 37 17.89 6.03 -5.95
C HIS A 37 18.91 6.61 -6.97
N PRO A 38 20.18 6.16 -6.94
CA PRO A 38 21.25 6.75 -7.78
C PRO A 38 21.02 6.65 -9.29
N ARG A 39 20.27 5.63 -9.73
CA ARG A 39 19.99 5.33 -11.14
C ARG A 39 18.74 6.01 -11.67
N MET A 40 18.00 6.74 -10.84
CA MET A 40 16.77 7.41 -11.22
C MET A 40 16.97 8.92 -11.23
N ASP A 41 16.10 9.61 -11.94
CA ASP A 41 15.93 11.05 -11.94
C ASP A 41 14.55 11.40 -11.34
N ILE A 42 14.33 12.67 -11.03
CA ILE A 42 13.04 13.20 -10.56
C ILE A 42 12.63 14.35 -11.48
N GLU A 43 11.35 14.41 -11.86
CA GLU A 43 10.83 15.50 -12.68
C GLU A 43 10.79 16.82 -11.89
N ASP A 44 10.97 17.95 -12.57
CA ASP A 44 10.97 19.27 -11.92
C ASP A 44 9.65 19.53 -11.19
N ASP A 45 8.50 19.17 -11.78
CA ASP A 45 7.19 19.26 -11.14
C ASP A 45 7.07 18.41 -9.87
N ALA A 46 7.73 17.25 -9.85
CA ALA A 46 7.80 16.39 -8.68
C ALA A 46 8.68 16.98 -7.58
N VAL A 47 9.79 17.63 -7.94
CA VAL A 47 10.62 18.39 -7.00
C VAL A 47 9.86 19.57 -6.40
N LEU A 48 9.09 20.29 -7.22
CA LEU A 48 8.24 21.40 -6.78
C LEU A 48 7.17 20.91 -5.78
N TYR A 49 6.51 19.81 -6.10
CA TYR A 49 5.52 19.20 -5.21
C TYR A 49 6.12 18.71 -3.88
N MET A 50 7.30 18.11 -3.92
CA MET A 50 8.04 17.71 -2.70
C MET A 50 8.43 18.92 -1.85
N GLU A 51 8.88 20.01 -2.46
CA GLU A 51 9.21 21.24 -1.75
C GLU A 51 7.99 21.78 -1.01
N ASP A 52 6.82 21.80 -1.66
CA ASP A 52 5.57 22.23 -1.04
C ASP A 52 5.19 21.32 0.15
N LEU A 53 5.28 20.00 0.01
CA LEU A 53 5.02 19.06 1.11
C LEU A 53 5.93 19.28 2.33
N LEU A 54 7.23 19.49 2.10
CA LEU A 54 8.18 19.76 3.18
C LEU A 54 7.89 21.10 3.86
N TYR A 55 7.42 22.10 3.12
CA TYR A 55 7.01 23.38 3.70
C TYR A 55 5.73 23.28 4.53
N HIS A 56 4.73 22.49 4.11
CA HIS A 56 3.58 22.20 4.95
C HIS A 56 3.99 21.55 6.27
N LEU A 57 4.91 20.59 6.21
CA LEU A 57 5.43 19.92 7.39
C LEU A 57 6.25 20.87 8.28
N LEU A 58 7.06 21.73 7.68
CA LEU A 58 7.80 22.77 8.41
C LEU A 58 6.83 23.73 9.12
N ALA A 59 5.73 24.12 8.46
CA ALA A 59 4.69 24.96 9.06
C ALA A 59 4.04 24.30 10.28
N LEU A 60 3.76 23.00 10.20
CA LEU A 60 3.22 22.21 11.30
C LEU A 60 4.17 22.21 12.50
N ILE A 61 5.44 21.89 12.29
CA ILE A 61 6.44 21.87 13.37
C ILE A 61 6.59 23.26 13.98
N CYS A 62 6.70 24.30 13.15
CA CYS A 62 6.86 25.68 13.59
C CYS A 62 5.61 26.28 14.26
N SER A 63 4.41 25.75 13.99
CA SER A 63 3.15 26.24 14.58
C SER A 63 3.14 26.18 16.10
N THR A 64 3.90 25.26 16.68
CA THR A 64 4.02 25.07 18.14
C THR A 64 4.99 26.03 18.81
N LYS A 65 5.69 26.86 18.03
CA LYS A 65 6.73 27.78 18.52
C LYS A 65 7.73 27.08 19.46
N PRO A 66 8.38 25.98 19.02
CA PRO A 66 9.32 25.26 19.88
C PRO A 66 10.50 26.16 20.28
N HIS A 67 10.95 26.02 21.53
CA HIS A 67 12.09 26.77 22.05
C HIS A 67 13.34 25.89 22.25
N SER A 68 13.18 24.57 22.22
CA SER A 68 14.26 23.60 22.37
C SER A 68 14.09 22.39 21.46
N ILE A 69 15.17 21.62 21.26
CA ILE A 69 15.15 20.32 20.56
C ILE A 69 14.14 19.35 21.22
N ASN A 70 14.04 19.39 22.56
CA ASN A 70 13.15 18.51 23.30
C ASN A 70 11.67 18.85 23.03
N ASP A 71 11.34 20.12 22.82
CA ASP A 71 9.98 20.53 22.46
C ASP A 71 9.60 19.99 21.08
N VAL A 72 10.52 20.07 20.12
CA VAL A 72 10.33 19.49 18.77
C VAL A 72 10.15 17.97 18.85
N ALA A 73 11.01 17.27 19.60
CA ALA A 73 10.92 15.81 19.76
C ALA A 73 9.62 15.38 20.46
N THR A 74 9.21 16.10 21.50
CA THR A 74 7.95 15.84 22.22
C THR A 74 6.75 16.08 21.31
N TYR A 75 6.79 17.14 20.49
CA TYR A 75 5.74 17.42 19.52
C TYR A 75 5.63 16.30 18.47
N ILE A 76 6.74 15.89 17.88
CA ILE A 76 6.76 14.80 16.88
C ILE A 76 6.25 13.49 17.48
N THR A 77 6.64 13.17 18.71
CA THR A 77 6.15 11.97 19.41
C THR A 77 4.63 11.95 19.53
N LYS A 78 4.01 13.12 19.75
CA LYS A 78 2.56 13.27 19.91
C LYS A 78 1.81 13.39 18.58
N THR A 79 2.42 13.98 17.56
CA THR A 79 1.75 14.35 16.31
C THR A 79 1.95 13.33 15.19
N PHE A 80 3.09 12.66 15.13
CA PHE A 80 3.37 11.67 14.09
C PHE A 80 2.93 10.28 14.55
N VAL A 81 2.41 9.48 13.61
CA VAL A 81 1.96 8.11 13.89
C VAL A 81 3.16 7.18 14.12
N VAL A 82 3.00 6.16 14.98
CA VAL A 82 4.01 5.11 15.20
C VAL A 82 4.02 4.16 13.98
N PRO A 83 5.19 3.73 13.46
CA PRO A 83 6.55 3.96 13.97
C PRO A 83 7.26 5.20 13.40
N LEU A 84 6.62 5.96 12.51
CA LEU A 84 7.22 7.11 11.83
C LEU A 84 7.80 8.15 12.82
N ASN A 85 7.09 8.43 13.91
CA ASN A 85 7.58 9.31 14.98
C ASN A 85 8.95 8.87 15.55
N THR A 86 9.07 7.59 15.87
CA THR A 86 10.23 6.98 16.53
C THR A 86 11.41 6.92 15.58
N TRP A 87 11.17 6.55 14.32
CA TRP A 87 12.21 6.54 13.30
C TRP A 87 12.72 7.94 12.96
N ALA A 88 11.82 8.91 12.79
CA ALA A 88 12.21 10.30 12.53
C ALA A 88 13.04 10.91 13.68
N ILE A 89 12.66 10.67 14.94
CA ILE A 89 13.41 11.13 16.12
C ILE A 89 14.79 10.47 16.20
N ASN A 90 14.85 9.14 16.07
CA ASN A 90 16.10 8.40 16.16
C ASN A 90 17.08 8.78 15.03
N ASP A 91 16.59 8.96 13.80
CA ASP A 91 17.44 9.38 12.70
C ASP A 91 17.94 10.83 12.88
N ALA A 92 17.06 11.73 13.33
CA ALA A 92 17.43 13.11 13.63
C ALA A 92 18.51 13.19 14.72
N GLN A 93 18.39 12.41 15.80
CA GLN A 93 19.40 12.32 16.87
C GLN A 93 20.75 11.81 16.33
N ARG A 94 20.75 10.71 15.56
CA ARG A 94 21.96 10.17 14.92
C ARG A 94 22.61 11.18 13.96
N THR A 95 21.81 11.97 13.27
CA THR A 95 22.30 13.02 12.36
C THR A 95 22.94 14.17 13.13
N MET A 96 22.38 14.55 14.29
CA MET A 96 22.98 15.53 15.20
C MET A 96 24.30 15.04 15.82
N GLU A 97 24.38 13.79 16.25
CA GLU A 97 25.63 13.18 16.76
C GLU A 97 26.73 13.15 15.69
N ARG A 98 26.39 12.73 14.46
CA ARG A 98 27.33 12.75 13.33
C ARG A 98 27.85 14.16 13.03
N HIS A 99 27.00 15.17 13.16
CA HIS A 99 27.41 16.57 12.99
C HIS A 99 28.38 17.02 14.08
N GLN A 100 28.17 16.64 15.35
CA GLN A 100 29.09 16.97 16.45
C GLN A 100 30.48 16.35 16.26
N LEU A 101 30.54 15.13 15.69
CA LEU A 101 31.78 14.40 15.41
C LEU A 101 32.54 14.94 14.19
N ARG A 102 31.84 15.47 13.17
CA ARG A 102 32.42 15.87 11.87
C ARG A 102 32.51 17.39 11.68
N LYS A 103 32.97 18.11 12.72
CA LYS A 103 33.12 19.59 12.74
C LYS A 103 33.68 20.13 11.41
N GLY A 104 32.83 20.69 10.55
CA GLY A 104 33.20 21.37 9.31
C GLY A 104 32.76 20.71 7.99
N LYS A 105 32.18 19.51 7.98
CA LYS A 105 31.55 18.93 6.77
C LYS A 105 30.02 18.96 6.87
N SER A 106 29.34 19.35 5.80
CA SER A 106 27.87 19.37 5.77
C SER A 106 27.31 17.95 5.87
N VAL A 107 26.64 17.66 7.00
CA VAL A 107 25.97 16.38 7.28
C VAL A 107 24.49 16.41 6.82
N PHE A 108 23.89 17.60 6.79
CA PHE A 108 22.50 17.81 6.39
C PHE A 108 22.40 18.00 4.87
N ASN A 109 21.32 17.53 4.25
CA ASN A 109 21.07 17.83 2.85
C ASN A 109 20.32 19.15 2.70
N LEU A 110 19.34 19.43 3.57
CA LEU A 110 18.66 20.72 3.62
C LEU A 110 19.61 21.89 3.98
N PRO A 111 19.44 23.08 3.37
CA PRO A 111 20.34 24.22 3.56
C PRO A 111 20.04 25.00 4.85
N VAL A 112 20.54 24.50 5.98
CA VAL A 112 20.35 25.12 7.32
C VAL A 112 20.76 26.60 7.34
N ASP A 113 21.84 26.97 6.64
CA ASP A 113 22.34 28.35 6.60
C ASP A 113 21.37 29.33 5.93
N LYS A 114 20.48 28.84 5.06
CA LYS A 114 19.40 29.64 4.44
C LYS A 114 18.12 29.58 5.28
N LEU A 115 17.80 28.41 5.83
CA LEU A 115 16.59 28.20 6.62
C LEU A 115 16.62 28.95 7.96
N ASN A 116 17.74 28.92 8.69
CA ASN A 116 17.86 29.56 10.00
C ASN A 116 17.51 31.06 9.98
N PRO A 117 18.13 31.92 9.14
CA PRO A 117 17.82 33.34 9.13
C PRO A 117 16.41 33.65 8.61
N LEU A 118 15.83 32.81 7.75
CA LEU A 118 14.47 32.99 7.25
C LEU A 118 13.43 32.61 8.32
N LEU A 119 13.65 31.53 9.05
CA LEU A 119 12.80 31.11 10.17
C LEU A 119 12.82 32.16 11.29
N GLU A 120 13.99 32.69 11.64
CA GLU A 120 14.13 33.77 12.64
C GLU A 120 13.36 35.03 12.25
N LYS A 121 13.46 35.47 10.98
CA LYS A 121 12.87 36.73 10.50
C LYS A 121 11.37 36.63 10.22
N GLU A 122 10.94 35.57 9.54
CA GLU A 122 9.59 35.50 8.95
C GLU A 122 8.62 34.71 9.83
N VAL A 123 9.09 33.63 10.49
CA VAL A 123 8.23 32.68 11.19
C VAL A 123 8.20 32.94 12.69
N PHE A 124 9.36 32.87 13.35
CA PHE A 124 9.44 33.00 14.81
C PHE A 124 9.50 34.45 15.28
N LYS A 125 10.02 35.36 14.44
CA LYS A 125 10.26 36.77 14.77
C LYS A 125 11.12 36.96 16.04
N CYS A 126 11.97 35.99 16.33
CA CYS A 126 12.90 35.97 17.47
C CYS A 126 14.16 35.18 17.10
N VAL A 127 15.20 35.31 17.93
CA VAL A 127 16.44 34.53 17.77
C VAL A 127 16.15 33.08 18.16
N VAL A 128 16.55 32.14 17.30
CA VAL A 128 16.29 30.72 17.45
C VAL A 128 17.61 29.97 17.61
N GLU A 129 17.64 28.94 18.45
CA GLU A 129 18.84 28.13 18.58
C GLU A 129 19.12 27.37 17.28
N VAL A 130 20.30 27.57 16.68
CA VAL A 130 20.68 26.94 15.39
C VAL A 130 20.63 25.41 15.46
N ASN A 131 20.91 24.81 16.63
CA ASN A 131 20.81 23.35 16.80
C ASN A 131 19.36 22.84 16.73
N MET A 132 18.38 23.65 17.14
CA MET A 132 16.97 23.33 16.96
C MET A 132 16.59 23.33 15.49
N VAL A 133 17.04 24.33 14.73
CA VAL A 133 16.81 24.38 13.26
C VAL A 133 17.52 23.23 12.54
N ARG A 134 18.74 22.85 12.96
CA ARG A 134 19.42 21.63 12.47
C ARG A 134 18.62 20.36 12.75
N TYR A 135 18.03 20.26 13.93
CA TYR A 135 17.21 19.10 14.30
C TYR A 135 15.95 19.02 13.43
N ILE A 136 15.23 20.14 13.23
CA ILE A 136 14.09 20.22 12.32
C ILE A 136 14.50 19.85 10.89
N ALA A 137 15.63 20.37 10.40
CA ALA A 137 16.16 20.03 9.08
C ALA A 137 16.46 18.53 8.94
N ALA A 138 16.98 17.87 9.99
CA ALA A 138 17.23 16.43 10.00
C ALA A 138 15.93 15.60 9.90
N ILE A 139 14.86 16.05 10.55
CA ILE A 139 13.54 15.42 10.47
C ILE A 139 12.97 15.55 9.05
N LEU A 140 13.07 16.74 8.45
CA LEU A 140 12.66 16.97 7.06
C LEU A 140 13.52 16.16 6.07
N ASP A 141 14.83 16.06 6.29
CA ASP A 141 15.74 15.21 5.51
C ASP A 141 15.28 13.75 5.52
N TYR A 142 14.97 13.21 6.71
CA TYR A 142 14.49 11.84 6.87
C TYR A 142 13.19 11.59 6.11
N ILE A 143 12.19 12.47 6.29
CA ILE A 143 10.87 12.31 5.67
C ILE A 143 10.93 12.48 4.16
N ALA A 144 11.71 13.46 3.68
CA ALA A 144 11.97 13.60 2.24
C ALA A 144 12.60 12.34 1.67
N ALA A 145 13.60 11.78 2.36
CA ALA A 145 14.25 10.54 1.94
C ALA A 145 13.27 9.36 1.93
N ASP A 146 12.40 9.24 2.94
CA ASP A 146 11.44 8.14 3.07
C ASP A 146 10.37 8.19 1.98
N ILE A 147 9.77 9.36 1.73
CA ILE A 147 8.80 9.57 0.64
C ILE A 147 9.43 9.24 -0.72
N LEU A 148 10.66 9.71 -0.98
CA LEU A 148 11.36 9.44 -2.24
C LEU A 148 11.78 7.96 -2.37
N LYS A 149 12.05 7.29 -1.24
CA LYS A 149 12.33 5.84 -1.19
C LYS A 149 11.11 5.07 -1.65
N LEU A 150 9.96 5.37 -1.05
CA LEU A 150 8.67 4.78 -1.40
C LEU A 150 8.29 5.08 -2.85
N ALA A 151 8.41 6.34 -3.30
CA ALA A 151 8.14 6.73 -4.68
C ALA A 151 8.99 6.00 -5.71
N GLY A 152 10.30 5.88 -5.48
CA GLY A 152 11.15 5.10 -6.37
C GLY A 152 10.89 3.59 -6.31
N ASN A 153 10.48 3.05 -5.16
CA ASN A 153 10.10 1.63 -5.04
C ASN A 153 8.77 1.33 -5.75
N VAL A 154 7.77 2.20 -5.58
CA VAL A 154 6.50 2.14 -6.30
C VAL A 154 6.77 2.15 -7.80
N MET A 155 7.63 3.05 -8.28
CA MET A 155 8.05 3.08 -9.68
C MET A 155 8.72 1.78 -10.14
N LYS A 156 9.71 1.27 -9.39
CA LYS A 156 10.38 0.00 -9.72
C LYS A 156 9.40 -1.17 -9.84
N ASN A 157 8.36 -1.15 -9.02
CA ASN A 157 7.37 -2.22 -8.97
C ASN A 157 6.18 -2.00 -9.93
N THR A 158 6.02 -0.81 -10.53
CA THR A 158 4.86 -0.50 -11.40
C THR A 158 5.23 -0.16 -12.83
N ARG A 159 6.51 0.12 -13.14
CA ARG A 159 6.98 0.48 -14.49
C ARG A 159 8.44 0.03 -14.70
N SER A 160 8.67 -1.02 -15.50
CA SER A 160 10.02 -1.54 -15.83
C SER A 160 10.97 -0.54 -16.52
N VAL A 161 10.46 0.55 -17.12
CA VAL A 161 11.24 1.43 -18.02
C VAL A 161 11.28 2.91 -17.57
N ALA A 162 10.51 3.30 -16.55
CA ALA A 162 10.49 4.69 -16.09
C ALA A 162 11.70 4.99 -15.19
N ILE A 163 12.64 5.79 -15.70
CA ILE A 163 13.82 6.25 -14.93
C ILE A 163 13.50 7.53 -14.12
N ARG A 164 12.33 8.17 -14.33
CA ARG A 164 11.97 9.47 -13.73
C ARG A 164 10.77 9.39 -12.79
N ILE A 165 10.95 9.81 -11.54
CA ILE A 165 9.89 9.91 -10.51
C ILE A 165 8.98 11.10 -10.85
N LYS A 166 7.67 10.84 -10.98
CA LYS A 166 6.63 11.85 -11.25
C LYS A 166 5.86 12.24 -9.98
N VAL A 167 5.11 13.35 -10.07
CA VAL A 167 4.19 13.80 -9.01
C VAL A 167 3.18 12.72 -8.64
N SER A 168 2.65 11.99 -9.63
CA SER A 168 1.69 10.91 -9.42
C SER A 168 2.27 9.77 -8.58
N ASP A 169 3.56 9.45 -8.74
CA ASP A 169 4.23 8.38 -8.01
C ASP A 169 4.44 8.76 -6.54
N ILE A 170 4.74 10.02 -6.27
CA ILE A 170 4.80 10.58 -4.91
C ILE A 170 3.43 10.51 -4.25
N LYS A 171 2.38 10.96 -4.94
CA LYS A 171 0.99 10.90 -4.43
C LYS A 171 0.56 9.47 -4.13
N LEU A 172 0.87 8.54 -5.03
CA LEU A 172 0.54 7.13 -4.83
C LEU A 172 1.28 6.53 -3.63
N SER A 173 2.55 6.89 -3.45
CA SER A 173 3.37 6.43 -2.33
C SER A 173 2.88 6.97 -0.99
N LEU A 174 2.51 8.25 -0.94
CA LEU A 174 1.93 8.86 0.25
C LEU A 174 0.61 8.19 0.63
N ASN A 175 -0.24 7.87 -0.36
CA ASN A 175 -1.53 7.23 -0.11
C ASN A 175 -1.40 5.74 0.27
N ALA A 176 -0.31 5.08 -0.14
CA ALA A 176 -0.03 3.68 0.17
C ALA A 176 0.55 3.50 1.58
N ASP A 177 1.27 4.49 2.10
CA ASP A 177 1.87 4.43 3.44
C ASP A 177 0.93 5.01 4.51
N VAL A 178 0.54 4.19 5.48
CA VAL A 178 -0.45 4.55 6.50
C VAL A 178 0.01 5.71 7.38
N ALA A 179 1.31 5.79 7.70
CA ALA A 179 1.84 6.80 8.62
C ALA A 179 2.01 8.16 7.94
N LEU A 180 2.54 8.17 6.71
CA LEU A 180 2.68 9.38 5.89
C LEU A 180 1.32 9.88 5.41
N HIS A 181 0.42 8.98 4.98
CA HIS A 181 -0.95 9.35 4.62
C HIS A 181 -1.67 10.07 5.76
N SER A 182 -1.57 9.53 6.97
CA SER A 182 -2.17 10.14 8.17
C SER A 182 -1.57 11.52 8.47
N LEU A 183 -0.24 11.64 8.43
CA LEU A 183 0.48 12.91 8.67
C LEU A 183 0.07 14.00 7.68
N PHE A 184 0.07 13.70 6.38
CA PHE A 184 -0.24 14.69 5.33
C PHE A 184 -1.74 14.97 5.19
N LYS A 185 -2.62 14.04 5.58
CA LYS A 185 -4.06 14.30 5.70
C LYS A 185 -4.36 15.28 6.84
N GLN A 186 -3.69 15.14 7.98
CA GLN A 186 -3.82 16.08 9.10
C GLN A 186 -3.33 17.48 8.73
N LEU A 187 -2.23 17.57 7.97
CA LEU A 187 -1.71 18.83 7.42
C LEU A 187 -2.72 19.54 6.52
N ASN A 188 -3.37 18.81 5.61
CA ASN A 188 -4.38 19.37 4.73
C ASN A 188 -5.63 19.82 5.50
N ALA A 189 -6.02 19.10 6.56
CA ALA A 189 -7.17 19.45 7.40
C ALA A 189 -6.91 20.70 8.27
N GLN A 190 -5.67 20.94 8.71
CA GLN A 190 -5.32 22.10 9.55
C GLN A 190 -5.19 23.43 8.78
N GLN A 191 -5.04 23.38 7.45
CA GLN A 191 -5.05 24.57 6.58
C GLN A 191 -6.47 25.15 6.38
N LEU A 192 -7.50 24.32 6.57
CA LEU A 192 -8.91 24.71 6.47
C LEU A 192 -9.47 24.99 7.86
N GLY A 193 -9.18 26.18 8.38
CA GLY A 193 -9.78 26.67 9.62
C GLY A 193 -11.26 27.05 9.44
N ASP A 194 -12.16 26.07 9.45
CA ASP A 194 -13.57 26.18 9.88
C ASP A 194 -14.19 24.78 9.91
N GLY A 195 -15.14 24.53 10.81
CA GLY A 195 -15.92 23.29 10.92
C GLY A 195 -16.87 23.03 9.76
N THR A 196 -16.50 23.49 8.56
CA THR A 196 -17.15 23.15 7.31
C THR A 196 -16.10 22.41 6.52
N LEU A 197 -16.28 21.09 6.37
CA LEU A 197 -15.68 20.37 5.25
C LEU A 197 -15.82 21.30 4.05
N PRO A 198 -14.74 21.71 3.35
CA PRO A 198 -14.94 22.23 2.02
C PRO A 198 -15.82 21.18 1.33
N PRO A 199 -16.87 21.58 0.58
CA PRO A 199 -17.51 20.63 -0.32
C PRO A 199 -16.33 20.01 -1.03
N VAL A 200 -16.18 18.69 -0.88
CA VAL A 200 -15.18 17.90 -1.59
C VAL A 200 -15.22 18.50 -2.97
N GLU A 201 -14.23 19.34 -3.31
CA GLU A 201 -14.20 19.95 -4.61
C GLU A 201 -14.20 18.72 -5.48
N ALA A 202 -15.30 18.63 -6.20
CA ALA A 202 -15.65 17.50 -6.99
C ALA A 202 -14.51 17.36 -8.00
N CYS A 203 -13.48 16.62 -7.61
CA CYS A 203 -12.96 15.58 -8.46
C CYS A 203 -14.10 14.56 -8.58
N GLU A 204 -15.18 14.99 -9.25
CA GLU A 204 -15.71 14.34 -10.44
C GLU A 204 -14.54 13.99 -11.37
N GLU A 205 -13.62 13.15 -10.91
CA GLU A 205 -13.34 11.99 -11.73
C GLU A 205 -14.65 11.22 -11.64
N ASN A 206 -15.51 11.51 -12.61
CA ASN A 206 -16.64 10.67 -12.96
C ASN A 206 -16.22 9.21 -12.74
N GLU A 207 -17.19 8.37 -12.42
CA GLU A 207 -17.19 6.96 -12.81
C GLU A 207 -17.15 6.83 -14.36
N GLN A 208 -16.25 7.55 -15.03
CA GLN A 208 -15.75 7.24 -16.35
C GLN A 208 -14.99 5.94 -16.16
N ALA A 209 -15.74 4.87 -16.41
CA ALA A 209 -15.32 3.50 -16.37
C ALA A 209 -13.82 3.35 -16.71
N ALA A 210 -13.08 2.69 -15.81
CA ALA A 210 -11.67 2.36 -16.01
C ALA A 210 -11.44 1.95 -17.48
N THR A 211 -10.47 2.61 -18.12
CA THR A 211 -10.13 2.33 -19.51
C THR A 211 -9.61 0.91 -19.64
N TYR A 212 -9.73 0.32 -20.83
CA TYR A 212 -9.28 -1.04 -21.08
C TYR A 212 -7.81 -1.27 -20.63
N ASP A 213 -6.89 -0.37 -21.01
CA ASP A 213 -5.48 -0.43 -20.60
C ASP A 213 -5.29 -0.37 -19.07
N GLN A 214 -6.08 0.45 -18.37
CA GLN A 214 -6.03 0.49 -16.90
C GLN A 214 -6.53 -0.82 -16.28
N LEU A 215 -7.55 -1.46 -16.86
CA LEU A 215 -8.05 -2.74 -16.38
C LEU A 215 -7.02 -3.87 -16.59
N VAL A 216 -6.31 -3.89 -17.74
CA VAL A 216 -5.24 -4.86 -17.99
C VAL A 216 -4.06 -4.63 -17.03
N ARG A 217 -3.64 -3.39 -16.79
CA ARG A 217 -2.61 -3.07 -15.77
C ARG A 217 -3.03 -3.47 -14.36
N GLN A 218 -4.31 -3.31 -14.02
CA GLN A 218 -4.85 -3.77 -12.75
C GLN A 218 -4.81 -5.29 -12.64
N LEU A 219 -5.13 -6.01 -13.73
CA LEU A 219 -5.05 -7.46 -13.78
C LEU A 219 -3.61 -7.94 -13.53
N VAL A 220 -2.62 -7.36 -14.22
CA VAL A 220 -1.18 -7.63 -14.00
C VAL A 220 -0.81 -7.41 -12.53
N SER A 221 -1.14 -6.25 -11.95
CA SER A 221 -0.80 -5.95 -10.55
C SER A 221 -1.50 -6.89 -9.55
N ASN A 222 -2.69 -7.39 -9.87
CA ASN A 222 -3.38 -8.36 -9.02
C ASN A 222 -2.74 -9.74 -9.13
N GLU A 223 -2.27 -10.12 -10.30
CA GLU A 223 -1.57 -11.39 -10.53
C GLU A 223 -0.22 -11.43 -9.80
N GLU A 224 0.56 -10.34 -9.82
CA GLU A 224 1.80 -10.22 -9.03
C GLU A 224 1.57 -10.42 -7.53
N LYS A 225 0.47 -9.85 -6.99
CA LYS A 225 0.09 -10.00 -5.58
C LYS A 225 -0.33 -11.43 -5.27
N TYR A 226 -1.09 -12.05 -6.16
CA TYR A 226 -1.51 -13.44 -6.01
C TYR A 226 -0.31 -14.39 -6.04
N ILE A 227 0.62 -14.21 -6.96
CA ILE A 227 1.90 -14.96 -6.98
C ILE A 227 2.67 -14.76 -5.68
N SER A 228 2.75 -13.53 -5.18
CA SER A 228 3.39 -13.23 -3.89
C SER A 228 2.71 -13.94 -2.73
N HIS A 229 1.38 -14.04 -2.74
CA HIS A 229 0.60 -14.78 -1.76
C HIS A 229 0.87 -16.29 -1.84
N LEU A 230 0.83 -16.88 -3.04
CA LEU A 230 1.16 -18.30 -3.24
C LEU A 230 2.59 -18.61 -2.78
N ASN A 231 3.54 -17.70 -3.02
CA ASN A 231 4.90 -17.82 -2.51
C ASN A 231 4.97 -17.79 -0.98
N LEU A 232 4.15 -16.97 -0.32
CA LEU A 232 4.07 -16.98 1.15
C LEU A 232 3.61 -18.35 1.65
N ILE A 233 2.61 -18.96 1.01
CA ILE A 233 2.13 -20.31 1.38
C ILE A 233 3.23 -21.35 1.16
N LEU A 234 3.80 -21.40 -0.05
CA LEU A 234 4.75 -22.44 -0.45
C LEU A 234 6.14 -22.29 0.18
N LYS A 235 6.61 -21.07 0.46
CA LYS A 235 7.96 -20.82 0.97
C LYS A 235 8.02 -20.56 2.46
N VAL A 236 6.96 -20.03 3.08
CA VAL A 236 6.96 -19.66 4.51
C VAL A 236 6.09 -20.60 5.32
N TYR A 237 4.86 -20.85 4.89
CA TYR A 237 3.97 -21.74 5.66
C TYR A 237 4.32 -23.22 5.50
N GLN A 238 4.75 -23.67 4.33
CA GLN A 238 5.06 -25.08 4.06
C GLN A 238 6.42 -25.54 4.64
N GLU A 239 7.42 -24.65 4.70
CA GLU A 239 8.80 -24.97 5.13
C GLU A 239 8.85 -25.64 6.53
N PRO A 240 8.19 -25.11 7.57
CA PRO A 240 8.08 -25.76 8.89
C PRO A 240 7.60 -27.20 8.89
N PHE A 241 6.65 -27.54 8.02
CA PHE A 241 6.09 -28.87 7.92
C PHE A 241 7.04 -29.84 7.23
N THR A 242 7.96 -29.33 6.41
CA THR A 242 8.94 -30.13 5.67
C THR A 242 10.19 -30.41 6.52
N ASP A 243 10.56 -29.49 7.41
CA ASP A 243 11.76 -29.59 8.26
C ASP A 243 11.75 -30.76 9.25
N LYS A 244 10.57 -31.20 9.72
CA LYS A 244 10.43 -32.29 10.69
C LYS A 244 9.51 -33.41 10.18
N PRO A 245 10.00 -34.28 9.29
CA PRO A 245 9.20 -35.37 8.70
C PRO A 245 8.72 -36.42 9.71
N LYS A 246 9.31 -36.45 10.92
CA LYS A 246 8.84 -37.31 12.03
C LYS A 246 7.59 -36.77 12.71
N LEU A 247 7.43 -35.45 12.77
CA LEU A 247 6.26 -34.79 13.37
C LEU A 247 5.16 -34.58 12.32
N PHE A 248 5.56 -34.32 11.07
CA PHE A 248 4.67 -34.08 9.95
C PHE A 248 4.96 -35.10 8.85
N PRO A 249 4.13 -36.15 8.71
CA PRO A 249 4.32 -37.14 7.67
C PRO A 249 4.29 -36.48 6.28
N PRO A 250 5.27 -36.74 5.40
CA PRO A 250 5.37 -36.06 4.11
C PRO A 250 4.14 -36.26 3.21
N GLU A 251 3.47 -37.42 3.33
CA GLU A 251 2.21 -37.71 2.64
C GLU A 251 1.07 -36.79 3.08
N GLU A 252 0.96 -36.47 4.37
CA GLU A 252 -0.07 -35.58 4.89
C GLU A 252 0.24 -34.13 4.56
N VAL A 253 1.52 -33.72 4.64
CA VAL A 253 1.95 -32.38 4.21
C VAL A 253 1.69 -32.18 2.71
N LYS A 254 2.00 -33.18 1.89
CA LYS A 254 1.73 -33.13 0.45
C LYS A 254 0.24 -32.98 0.15
N LYS A 255 -0.64 -33.62 0.92
CA LYS A 255 -2.10 -33.44 0.77
C LYS A 255 -2.54 -32.02 1.05
N VAL A 256 -1.94 -31.32 2.02
CA VAL A 256 -2.32 -29.93 2.36
C VAL A 256 -2.00 -28.95 1.22
N PHE A 257 -0.87 -29.15 0.53
CA PHE A 257 -0.36 -28.17 -0.46
C PHE A 257 -0.42 -28.69 -1.91
N LEU A 258 -1.16 -29.77 -2.19
CA LEU A 258 -1.01 -30.62 -3.38
C LEU A 258 -1.00 -29.87 -4.72
N HIS A 259 -1.99 -29.01 -5.00
CA HIS A 259 -2.12 -28.32 -6.29
C HIS A 259 -1.63 -26.86 -6.26
N LEU A 260 -1.19 -26.34 -5.11
CA LEU A 260 -0.70 -24.95 -5.03
C LEU A 260 0.53 -24.68 -5.92
N PRO A 261 1.48 -25.61 -6.10
CA PRO A 261 2.58 -25.42 -7.05
C PRO A 261 2.10 -25.31 -8.51
N GLU A 262 1.08 -26.09 -8.89
CA GLU A 262 0.48 -26.04 -10.24
C GLU A 262 -0.22 -24.71 -10.47
N LEU A 263 -0.98 -24.24 -9.48
CA LEU A 263 -1.61 -22.91 -9.50
C LEU A 263 -0.59 -21.78 -9.58
N HIS A 264 0.51 -21.88 -8.84
CA HIS A 264 1.60 -20.91 -8.91
C HIS A 264 2.26 -20.90 -10.31
N ALA A 265 2.50 -22.07 -10.89
CA ALA A 265 3.06 -22.17 -12.23
C ALA A 265 2.14 -21.55 -13.29
N LEU A 266 0.84 -21.85 -13.23
CA LEU A 266 -0.19 -21.24 -14.08
C LEU A 266 -0.18 -19.71 -13.97
N SER A 267 -0.18 -19.19 -12.75
CA SER A 267 -0.18 -17.74 -12.49
C SER A 267 1.07 -17.03 -13.01
N VAL A 268 2.24 -17.65 -12.85
CA VAL A 268 3.50 -17.13 -13.41
C VAL A 268 3.46 -17.12 -14.93
N GLN A 269 2.90 -18.17 -15.56
CA GLN A 269 2.71 -18.21 -17.01
C GLN A 269 1.75 -17.11 -17.49
N LEU A 270 0.59 -16.96 -16.84
CA LEU A 270 -0.38 -15.91 -17.16
C LEU A 270 0.24 -14.52 -17.04
N LEU A 271 0.97 -14.25 -15.94
CA LEU A 271 1.65 -12.97 -15.74
C LEU A 271 2.68 -12.71 -16.86
N SER A 272 3.50 -13.71 -17.22
CA SER A 272 4.48 -13.59 -18.30
C SER A 272 3.82 -13.24 -19.63
N SER A 273 2.74 -13.94 -20.00
CA SER A 273 2.02 -13.68 -21.25
C SER A 273 1.33 -12.31 -21.26
N LEU A 274 0.80 -11.87 -20.11
CA LEU A 274 0.23 -10.52 -19.97
C LEU A 274 1.30 -9.43 -20.04
N ASP A 275 2.47 -9.62 -19.43
CA ASP A 275 3.59 -8.69 -19.51
C ASP A 275 4.12 -8.57 -20.95
N GLU A 276 4.29 -9.70 -21.64
CA GLU A 276 4.63 -9.72 -23.08
C GLU A 276 3.61 -8.96 -23.91
N CYS A 277 2.31 -9.19 -23.68
CA CYS A 277 1.24 -8.45 -24.33
C CYS A 277 1.31 -6.94 -24.07
N MET A 278 1.60 -6.54 -22.83
CA MET A 278 1.75 -5.13 -22.44
C MET A 278 3.00 -4.47 -23.02
N GLU A 279 4.10 -5.21 -23.21
CA GLU A 279 5.31 -4.72 -23.86
C GLU A 279 5.11 -4.54 -25.37
N MET A 280 4.35 -5.44 -26.00
CA MET A 280 4.00 -5.38 -27.42
C MET A 280 2.96 -4.30 -27.74
N ALA A 281 2.14 -3.89 -26.78
CA ALA A 281 1.16 -2.80 -26.86
C ALA A 281 1.77 -1.38 -26.96
N GLY A 282 2.97 -1.27 -27.53
CA GLY A 282 3.71 -0.03 -27.68
C GLY A 282 3.25 0.83 -28.87
N VAL A 283 4.14 1.72 -29.31
CA VAL A 283 3.89 2.57 -30.49
C VAL A 283 4.36 1.81 -31.74
N VAL A 284 3.41 1.26 -32.48
CA VAL A 284 3.65 0.74 -33.85
C VAL A 284 3.19 1.83 -34.82
N ASP A 285 4.06 2.24 -35.73
CA ASP A 285 3.77 3.25 -36.77
C ASP A 285 3.23 4.61 -36.28
N GLY A 286 3.50 4.98 -35.02
CA GLY A 286 3.14 6.29 -34.46
C GLY A 286 1.75 6.35 -33.80
N GLU A 287 0.99 5.25 -33.80
CA GLU A 287 -0.29 5.15 -33.08
C GLU A 287 -0.16 4.29 -31.81
N PRO A 288 -0.76 4.70 -30.68
CA PRO A 288 -0.80 3.89 -29.48
C PRO A 288 -1.74 2.70 -29.67
N GLN A 289 -1.19 1.48 -29.68
CA GLN A 289 -1.99 0.26 -29.76
C GLN A 289 -2.43 -0.18 -28.36
N SER A 290 -3.67 -0.63 -28.20
CA SER A 290 -4.12 -1.21 -26.94
C SER A 290 -3.55 -2.62 -26.77
N PRO A 291 -3.25 -3.06 -25.53
CA PRO A 291 -2.88 -4.44 -25.29
C PRO A 291 -3.99 -5.37 -25.77
N GLN A 292 -3.62 -6.52 -26.34
CA GLN A 292 -4.59 -7.53 -26.77
C GLN A 292 -4.58 -8.69 -25.78
N ALA A 293 -5.07 -8.42 -24.57
CA ALA A 293 -5.05 -9.40 -23.49
C ALA A 293 -6.09 -10.52 -23.70
N GLY A 294 -7.06 -10.35 -24.61
CA GLY A 294 -8.02 -11.37 -24.98
C GLY A 294 -7.36 -12.64 -25.51
N PHE A 295 -6.36 -12.50 -26.39
CA PHE A 295 -5.62 -13.65 -26.95
C PHE A 295 -4.88 -14.46 -25.89
N VAL A 296 -4.36 -13.79 -24.85
CA VAL A 296 -3.70 -14.49 -23.73
C VAL A 296 -4.70 -15.40 -23.02
N PHE A 297 -5.91 -14.90 -22.75
CA PHE A 297 -6.96 -15.70 -22.13
C PHE A 297 -7.49 -16.79 -23.06
N GLU A 298 -7.62 -16.51 -24.35
CA GLU A 298 -8.05 -17.49 -25.36
C GLU A 298 -7.09 -18.67 -25.41
N GLU A 299 -5.80 -18.42 -25.62
CA GLU A 299 -4.76 -19.47 -25.72
C GLU A 299 -4.72 -20.37 -24.47
N MET A 300 -4.73 -19.76 -23.29
CA MET A 300 -4.69 -20.49 -22.03
C MET A 300 -5.99 -21.26 -21.75
N ALA A 301 -7.15 -20.70 -22.13
CA ALA A 301 -8.43 -21.36 -21.96
C ALA A 301 -8.62 -22.53 -22.94
N GLU A 302 -8.20 -22.37 -24.20
CA GLU A 302 -8.22 -23.45 -25.19
C GLU A 302 -7.33 -24.63 -24.79
N SER A 303 -6.18 -24.32 -24.20
CA SER A 303 -5.22 -25.31 -23.67
C SER A 303 -5.68 -25.93 -22.34
N GLN A 304 -6.84 -25.54 -21.81
CA GLN A 304 -7.40 -26.03 -20.53
C GLN A 304 -6.47 -25.79 -19.33
N GLU A 305 -5.61 -24.79 -19.40
CA GLU A 305 -4.62 -24.50 -18.35
C GLU A 305 -5.30 -24.15 -17.01
N PHE A 306 -6.51 -23.57 -17.05
CA PHE A 306 -7.28 -23.22 -15.85
C PHE A 306 -7.93 -24.42 -15.13
N ASP A 307 -7.95 -25.62 -15.71
CA ASP A 307 -8.59 -26.80 -15.08
C ASP A 307 -7.89 -27.25 -13.78
N VAL A 308 -6.65 -26.81 -13.55
CA VAL A 308 -5.96 -26.96 -12.26
C VAL A 308 -6.78 -26.40 -11.08
N TYR A 309 -7.61 -25.37 -11.31
CA TYR A 309 -8.51 -24.84 -10.28
C TYR A 309 -9.63 -25.82 -9.92
N ALA A 310 -10.15 -26.60 -10.87
CA ALA A 310 -11.14 -27.65 -10.57
C ALA A 310 -10.52 -28.79 -9.76
N ASN A 311 -9.28 -29.15 -10.08
CA ASN A 311 -8.52 -30.13 -9.29
C ASN A 311 -8.30 -29.64 -7.86
N TYR A 312 -7.88 -28.37 -7.73
CA TYR A 312 -7.72 -27.74 -6.42
C TYR A 312 -9.03 -27.73 -5.62
N ALA A 313 -10.13 -27.28 -6.22
CA ALA A 313 -11.44 -27.24 -5.58
C ALA A 313 -11.90 -28.62 -5.08
N ASN A 314 -11.69 -29.67 -5.88
CA ASN A 314 -12.01 -31.05 -5.48
C ASN A 314 -11.20 -31.52 -4.26
N SER A 315 -9.92 -31.12 -4.18
CA SER A 315 -9.00 -31.51 -3.11
C SER A 315 -9.05 -30.60 -1.86
N TYR A 316 -9.77 -29.47 -1.93
CA TYR A 316 -9.71 -28.43 -0.90
C TYR A 316 -10.18 -28.95 0.47
N SER A 317 -11.30 -29.68 0.50
CA SER A 317 -11.82 -30.29 1.73
C SER A 317 -10.82 -31.24 2.37
N ASP A 318 -10.17 -32.08 1.56
CA ASP A 318 -9.14 -33.00 2.01
C ASP A 318 -7.89 -32.27 2.51
N SER A 319 -7.52 -31.16 1.87
CA SER A 319 -6.39 -30.30 2.26
C SER A 319 -6.62 -29.66 3.63
N VAL A 320 -7.82 -29.10 3.87
CA VAL A 320 -8.20 -28.51 5.17
C VAL A 320 -8.27 -29.58 6.26
N ASN A 321 -8.83 -30.74 5.95
CA ASN A 321 -8.89 -31.87 6.88
C ASN A 321 -7.50 -32.40 7.26
N ALA A 322 -6.59 -32.52 6.29
CA ALA A 322 -5.20 -32.91 6.52
C ALA A 322 -4.49 -31.87 7.40
N LEU A 323 -4.66 -30.58 7.12
CA LEU A 323 -4.10 -29.50 7.94
C LEU A 323 -4.63 -29.56 9.38
N GLN A 324 -5.93 -29.75 9.56
CA GLN A 324 -6.52 -29.86 10.89
C GLN A 324 -5.94 -31.05 11.67
N LYS A 325 -5.78 -32.22 11.03
CA LYS A 325 -5.15 -33.40 11.67
C LYS A 325 -3.71 -33.13 12.10
N LEU A 326 -2.92 -32.45 11.25
CA LEU A 326 -1.54 -32.05 11.60
C LEU A 326 -1.54 -31.09 12.79
N LEU A 327 -2.51 -30.19 12.85
CA LEU A 327 -2.66 -29.23 13.94
C LEU A 327 -3.26 -29.84 15.20
N GLU A 328 -3.88 -31.01 15.18
CA GLU A 328 -4.41 -31.67 16.39
C GLU A 328 -3.29 -32.31 17.25
N ASN A 329 -2.15 -32.66 16.64
CA ASN A 329 -1.01 -33.24 17.35
C ASN A 329 -0.35 -32.23 18.33
N ALA A 330 -0.28 -32.60 19.62
CA ALA A 330 0.27 -31.76 20.67
C ALA A 330 1.76 -31.42 20.46
N GLU A 331 2.56 -32.37 20.00
CA GLU A 331 3.99 -32.17 19.73
C GLU A 331 4.22 -31.24 18.53
N ALA A 332 3.33 -31.30 17.53
CA ALA A 332 3.34 -30.39 16.39
C ALA A 332 3.02 -28.95 16.83
N LYS A 333 1.99 -28.75 17.67
CA LYS A 333 1.65 -27.43 18.22
C LYS A 333 2.80 -26.83 19.01
N GLU A 334 3.49 -27.63 19.82
CA GLU A 334 4.62 -27.17 20.61
C GLU A 334 5.79 -26.76 19.72
N TYR A 335 6.10 -27.55 18.68
CA TYR A 335 7.11 -27.19 17.70
C TYR A 335 6.77 -25.88 16.96
N LEU A 336 5.52 -25.68 16.54
CA LEU A 336 5.12 -24.45 15.84
C LEU A 336 5.28 -23.19 16.70
N LYS A 337 5.18 -23.30 18.02
CA LYS A 337 5.50 -22.19 18.95
C LYS A 337 6.99 -21.85 19.04
N THR A 338 7.88 -22.78 18.64
CA THR A 338 9.33 -22.58 18.74
C THR A 338 9.96 -21.91 17.50
N LEU A 339 9.22 -21.80 16.40
CA LEU A 339 9.78 -21.43 15.09
C LEU A 339 9.91 -19.92 14.82
N THR A 340 9.23 -19.06 15.57
CA THR A 340 9.35 -17.58 15.52
C THR A 340 8.78 -17.01 16.82
N GLU A 341 8.51 -15.69 16.94
CA GLU A 341 7.88 -15.11 18.14
C GLU A 341 6.74 -16.03 18.65
N PRO A 342 6.81 -16.48 19.91
CA PRO A 342 6.25 -17.77 20.33
C PRO A 342 4.72 -17.95 20.25
N ASP A 343 3.99 -16.88 19.90
CA ASP A 343 2.51 -16.84 19.84
C ASP A 343 1.93 -16.18 18.56
N LEU A 344 2.74 -15.89 17.54
CA LEU A 344 2.22 -15.30 16.28
C LEU A 344 2.14 -16.32 15.15
N PHE A 345 3.15 -17.19 15.04
CA PHE A 345 3.26 -18.11 13.92
C PHE A 345 2.28 -19.29 14.02
N LYS A 346 2.10 -19.85 15.23
CA LYS A 346 1.10 -20.89 15.49
C LYS A 346 -0.32 -20.37 15.20
N GLU A 347 -0.62 -19.16 15.63
CA GLU A 347 -1.90 -18.47 15.46
C GLU A 347 -2.16 -18.20 13.97
N ALA A 348 -1.12 -17.79 13.24
CA ALA A 348 -1.19 -17.64 11.78
C ALA A 348 -1.50 -18.98 11.08
N ILE A 349 -0.81 -20.07 11.44
CA ILE A 349 -1.10 -21.40 10.86
C ILE A 349 -2.50 -21.88 11.24
N GLN A 350 -2.97 -21.62 12.46
CA GLN A 350 -4.27 -22.11 12.93
C GLN A 350 -5.45 -21.32 12.33
N TYR A 351 -5.32 -20.01 12.14
CA TYR A 351 -6.45 -19.13 11.82
C TYR A 351 -6.33 -18.38 10.49
N VAL A 352 -5.11 -18.24 9.96
CA VAL A 352 -4.84 -17.53 8.70
C VAL A 352 -4.63 -18.51 7.56
N LEU A 353 -3.77 -19.52 7.72
CA LEU A 353 -3.46 -20.49 6.65
C LEU A 353 -4.71 -21.18 6.06
N PRO A 354 -5.70 -21.67 6.83
CA PRO A 354 -6.92 -22.25 6.25
C PRO A 354 -7.68 -21.26 5.35
N LYS A 355 -7.65 -19.96 5.67
CA LYS A 355 -8.27 -18.92 4.84
C LYS A 355 -7.42 -18.61 3.60
N SER A 356 -6.10 -18.61 3.74
CA SER A 356 -5.15 -18.47 2.63
C SER A 356 -5.29 -19.61 1.62
N LEU A 357 -5.59 -20.84 2.08
CA LEU A 357 -5.90 -21.96 1.18
C LEU A 357 -7.23 -21.76 0.42
N LEU A 358 -8.14 -20.92 0.88
CA LEU A 358 -9.37 -20.63 0.14
C LEU A 358 -9.16 -19.59 -0.98
N GLU A 359 -8.09 -18.80 -0.90
CA GLU A 359 -7.78 -17.67 -1.78
C GLU A 359 -7.68 -18.04 -3.27
N PRO A 360 -7.05 -19.15 -3.68
CA PRO A 360 -7.02 -19.56 -5.08
C PRO A 360 -8.41 -19.73 -5.71
N LEU A 361 -9.38 -20.25 -4.96
CA LEU A 361 -10.74 -20.43 -5.48
C LEU A 361 -11.39 -19.08 -5.76
N TYR A 362 -11.18 -18.10 -4.88
CA TYR A 362 -11.65 -16.74 -5.11
C TYR A 362 -10.96 -16.06 -6.29
N HIS A 363 -9.66 -16.30 -6.45
CA HIS A 363 -8.89 -15.75 -7.57
C HIS A 363 -9.38 -16.29 -8.92
N CYS A 364 -9.75 -17.57 -8.99
CA CYS A 364 -10.38 -18.12 -10.19
C CYS A 364 -11.72 -17.46 -10.52
N PHE A 365 -12.57 -17.20 -9.52
CA PHE A 365 -13.82 -16.47 -9.74
C PHE A 365 -13.57 -15.03 -10.19
N TYR A 366 -12.50 -14.40 -9.67
CA TYR A 366 -12.06 -13.10 -10.14
C TYR A 366 -11.66 -13.13 -11.62
N TYR A 367 -10.99 -14.17 -12.13
CA TYR A 367 -10.71 -14.27 -13.57
C TYR A 367 -11.97 -14.24 -14.43
N PHE A 368 -13.02 -14.99 -14.06
CA PHE A 368 -14.28 -14.96 -14.80
C PHE A 368 -14.92 -13.57 -14.81
N GLU A 369 -14.85 -12.84 -13.69
CA GLU A 369 -15.33 -11.45 -13.61
C GLU A 369 -14.44 -10.49 -14.41
N ALA A 370 -13.12 -10.66 -14.35
CA ALA A 370 -12.14 -9.83 -15.04
C ALA A 370 -12.25 -9.95 -16.55
N VAL A 371 -12.32 -11.18 -17.08
CA VAL A 371 -12.59 -11.47 -18.50
C VAL A 371 -13.89 -10.80 -18.94
N ASN A 372 -14.96 -10.96 -18.18
CA ASN A 372 -16.25 -10.31 -18.47
C ASN A 372 -16.17 -8.77 -18.48
N MET A 373 -15.40 -8.18 -17.57
CA MET A 373 -15.22 -6.73 -17.49
C MET A 373 -14.36 -6.18 -18.63
N LEU A 374 -13.28 -6.89 -18.98
CA LEU A 374 -12.38 -6.56 -20.08
C LEU A 374 -13.09 -6.71 -21.44
N MET A 375 -13.85 -7.79 -21.62
CA MET A 375 -14.68 -8.04 -22.80
C MET A 375 -15.60 -6.85 -23.11
N ARG A 376 -16.33 -6.32 -22.12
CA ARG A 376 -17.21 -5.14 -22.28
C ARG A 376 -16.49 -3.86 -22.69
N LYS A 377 -15.17 -3.80 -22.58
CA LYS A 377 -14.32 -2.64 -22.90
C LYS A 377 -13.43 -2.86 -24.12
N SER A 378 -13.26 -4.11 -24.54
CA SER A 378 -12.51 -4.53 -25.72
C SER A 378 -13.26 -4.22 -27.02
N LYS A 379 -12.55 -4.25 -28.15
CA LYS A 379 -13.09 -4.02 -29.51
C LYS A 379 -12.29 -4.84 -30.53
N GLY A 380 -12.93 -5.18 -31.65
CA GLY A 380 -12.27 -5.88 -32.76
C GLY A 380 -11.90 -7.32 -32.38
N GLU A 381 -10.78 -7.81 -32.90
CA GLU A 381 -10.33 -9.20 -32.71
C GLU A 381 -10.13 -9.57 -31.23
N ASP A 382 -9.75 -8.61 -30.38
CA ASP A 382 -9.57 -8.82 -28.94
C ASP A 382 -10.90 -9.14 -28.23
N LEU A 383 -12.03 -8.62 -28.72
CA LEU A 383 -13.36 -8.97 -28.23
C LEU A 383 -13.70 -10.42 -28.57
N ASP A 384 -13.45 -10.83 -29.82
CA ASP A 384 -13.72 -12.18 -30.29
C ASP A 384 -12.90 -13.21 -29.48
N ALA A 385 -11.64 -12.89 -29.17
CA ALA A 385 -10.78 -13.70 -28.32
C ALA A 385 -11.33 -13.85 -26.88
N TYR A 386 -11.87 -12.78 -26.28
CA TYR A 386 -12.52 -12.89 -24.96
C TYR A 386 -13.81 -13.72 -25.00
N GLU A 387 -14.60 -13.63 -26.07
CA GLU A 387 -15.80 -14.46 -26.24
C GLU A 387 -15.44 -15.94 -26.38
N ALA A 388 -14.37 -16.26 -27.12
CA ALA A 388 -13.82 -17.61 -27.23
C ALA A 388 -13.31 -18.13 -25.87
N ALA A 389 -12.52 -17.32 -25.16
CA ALA A 389 -12.03 -17.64 -23.82
C ALA A 389 -13.17 -17.90 -22.82
N GLU A 390 -14.19 -17.03 -22.79
CA GLU A 390 -15.37 -17.22 -21.96
C GLU A 390 -16.07 -18.54 -22.30
N GLY A 391 -16.24 -18.83 -23.60
CA GLY A 391 -16.81 -20.08 -24.11
C GLY A 391 -16.10 -21.33 -23.61
N CYS A 392 -14.77 -21.36 -23.65
CA CYS A 392 -13.94 -22.45 -23.13
C CYS A 392 -14.07 -22.58 -21.60
N MET A 393 -14.11 -21.45 -20.88
CA MET A 393 -14.14 -21.42 -19.42
C MET A 393 -15.53 -21.68 -18.80
N VAL A 394 -16.63 -21.69 -19.57
CA VAL A 394 -18.00 -21.92 -19.04
C VAL A 394 -18.10 -23.22 -18.25
N ARG A 395 -17.52 -24.33 -18.77
CA ARG A 395 -17.59 -25.63 -18.11
C ARG A 395 -16.87 -25.64 -16.76
N LEU A 396 -15.68 -25.04 -16.73
CA LEU A 396 -14.90 -24.86 -15.51
C LEU A 396 -15.68 -24.03 -14.49
N LYS A 397 -16.24 -22.89 -14.91
CA LYS A 397 -17.06 -22.02 -14.04
C LYS A 397 -18.24 -22.76 -13.43
N MET A 398 -19.03 -23.46 -14.24
CA MET A 398 -20.18 -24.24 -13.75
C MET A 398 -19.77 -25.34 -12.77
N ASN A 399 -18.64 -26.00 -13.03
CA ASN A 399 -18.11 -27.02 -12.13
C ASN A 399 -17.68 -26.42 -10.79
N LEU A 400 -16.93 -25.31 -10.82
CA LEU A 400 -16.48 -24.62 -9.62
C LEU A 400 -17.65 -24.05 -8.81
N GLU A 401 -18.68 -23.47 -9.42
CA GLU A 401 -19.88 -22.99 -8.73
C GLU A 401 -20.59 -24.12 -7.98
N LYS A 402 -20.61 -25.32 -8.56
CA LYS A 402 -21.18 -26.53 -7.95
C LYS A 402 -20.29 -27.13 -6.85
N GLN A 403 -18.97 -27.11 -7.01
CA GLN A 403 -18.02 -27.63 -6.01
C GLN A 403 -17.88 -26.69 -4.81
N CYS A 404 -17.95 -25.39 -5.06
CA CYS A 404 -17.77 -24.34 -4.05
C CYS A 404 -19.06 -23.95 -3.33
N THR A 405 -20.18 -24.62 -3.63
CA THR A 405 -21.48 -24.30 -3.05
C THR A 405 -21.45 -24.51 -1.53
N GLY A 406 -21.57 -23.43 -0.76
CA GLY A 406 -21.48 -23.46 0.71
C GLY A 406 -20.06 -23.34 1.29
N LEU A 407 -19.00 -23.39 0.47
CA LEU A 407 -17.62 -23.11 0.89
C LEU A 407 -17.30 -21.62 0.83
N LEU A 408 -17.86 -20.92 -0.17
CA LEU A 408 -17.67 -19.49 -0.36
C LEU A 408 -18.90 -18.74 0.20
N PRO A 409 -18.76 -17.85 1.21
CA PRO A 409 -19.83 -16.92 1.55
C PRO A 409 -20.29 -16.14 0.32
N SER A 410 -21.61 -16.03 0.11
CA SER A 410 -22.20 -15.28 -1.02
C SER A 410 -21.87 -13.77 -1.04
N ARG A 411 -21.13 -13.26 -0.04
CA ARG A 411 -20.78 -11.85 0.06
C ARG A 411 -19.38 -11.59 -0.47
N LYS A 412 -19.29 -10.55 -1.32
CA LYS A 412 -18.02 -10.02 -1.82
C LYS A 412 -17.07 -9.48 -0.74
N GLU A 413 -17.52 -9.38 0.51
CA GLU A 413 -16.85 -8.65 1.60
C GLU A 413 -16.03 -9.54 2.54
N ASP A 414 -16.27 -10.86 2.59
CA ASP A 414 -15.48 -11.81 3.40
C ASP A 414 -14.28 -12.40 2.63
N LEU A 415 -14.05 -11.87 1.43
CA LEU A 415 -13.05 -12.29 0.47
C LEU A 415 -11.70 -11.69 0.86
N GLY A 416 -10.82 -12.51 1.43
CA GLY A 416 -9.48 -12.10 1.82
C GLY A 416 -8.70 -11.40 0.71
N VAL A 417 -7.73 -10.57 1.12
CA VAL A 417 -6.57 -9.92 0.46
C VAL A 417 -6.68 -9.45 -1.01
N LEU A 418 -7.34 -10.17 -1.91
CA LEU A 418 -7.39 -9.93 -3.36
C LEU A 418 -8.72 -9.40 -3.90
N VAL A 419 -9.82 -9.47 -3.13
CA VAL A 419 -11.01 -8.74 -3.56
C VAL A 419 -10.79 -7.28 -3.31
N GLN A 420 -10.85 -6.53 -4.41
CA GLN A 420 -10.64 -5.09 -4.49
C GLN A 420 -10.90 -4.46 -3.15
N LYS A 421 -9.80 -4.12 -2.45
CA LYS A 421 -9.90 -3.30 -1.24
C LYS A 421 -10.84 -2.16 -1.60
N PRO A 422 -11.96 -1.99 -0.89
CA PRO A 422 -12.91 -0.94 -1.20
C PRO A 422 -12.08 0.34 -1.34
N SER A 423 -12.18 0.99 -2.50
CA SER A 423 -11.44 2.22 -2.79
C SER A 423 -11.40 3.07 -1.53
N TYR A 424 -10.28 3.72 -1.23
CA TYR A 424 -10.15 4.54 -0.01
C TYR A 424 -11.40 5.41 0.23
N LYS A 425 -12.02 5.93 -0.83
CA LYS A 425 -13.32 6.64 -0.78
C LYS A 425 -14.49 5.77 -0.26
N THR A 426 -14.65 4.55 -0.75
CA THR A 426 -15.65 3.57 -0.29
C THR A 426 -15.39 3.13 1.14
N SER A 427 -14.14 2.86 1.51
CA SER A 427 -13.75 2.54 2.89
C SER A 427 -14.09 3.68 3.84
N MET A 428 -13.82 4.93 3.45
CA MET A 428 -14.17 6.12 4.21
C MET A 428 -15.69 6.31 4.36
N LYS A 429 -16.49 6.03 3.31
CA LYS A 429 -17.96 6.05 3.38
C LYS A 429 -18.49 5.00 4.35
N ILE A 430 -17.94 3.79 4.32
CA ILE A 430 -18.33 2.71 5.23
C ILE A 430 -18.00 3.08 6.67
N ILE A 431 -16.78 3.55 6.94
CA ILE A 431 -16.33 3.97 8.28
C ILE A 431 -17.20 5.11 8.82
N SER A 432 -17.48 6.12 7.99
CA SER A 432 -18.38 7.23 8.35
C SER A 432 -19.81 6.73 8.65
N SER A 433 -20.32 5.81 7.83
CA SER A 433 -21.63 5.18 8.06
C SER A 433 -21.65 4.39 9.37
N VAL A 434 -20.59 3.64 9.69
CA VAL A 434 -20.49 2.88 10.93
C VAL A 434 -20.49 3.81 12.15
N GLN A 435 -19.68 4.87 12.14
CA GLN A 435 -19.65 5.83 13.25
C GLN A 435 -21.01 6.49 13.47
N SER A 436 -21.69 6.89 12.39
CA SER A 436 -23.03 7.51 12.47
C SER A 436 -24.11 6.60 13.08
N LYS A 437 -23.91 5.27 13.08
CA LYS A 437 -24.82 4.28 13.65
C LYS A 437 -24.55 3.98 15.12
N ILE A 438 -23.48 4.51 15.70
CA ILE A 438 -23.13 4.30 17.11
C ILE A 438 -23.65 5.48 17.92
N GLU A 439 -24.65 5.23 18.76
CA GLU A 439 -25.15 6.23 19.70
C GLU A 439 -24.12 6.46 20.82
N GLY A 440 -23.87 7.72 21.17
CA GLY A 440 -22.94 8.07 22.26
C GLY A 440 -21.47 7.79 21.93
N TRP A 441 -21.04 8.04 20.68
CA TRP A 441 -19.63 7.91 20.29
C TRP A 441 -18.72 8.80 21.15
N GLU A 442 -17.75 8.19 21.83
CA GLU A 442 -16.73 8.87 22.61
C GLU A 442 -15.36 8.70 21.94
N GLY A 443 -14.66 9.80 21.70
CA GLY A 443 -13.33 9.81 21.07
C GLY A 443 -13.29 10.49 19.69
N PRO A 444 -12.11 10.53 19.05
CA PRO A 444 -11.94 11.12 17.72
C PRO A 444 -12.72 10.33 16.65
N ASP A 445 -13.02 10.96 15.51
CA ASP A 445 -13.72 10.28 14.41
C ASP A 445 -12.93 9.06 13.94
N LEU A 446 -13.65 7.99 13.58
CA LEU A 446 -13.03 6.77 13.06
C LEU A 446 -12.19 7.05 11.80
N LEU A 447 -12.54 8.06 11.01
CA LEU A 447 -11.79 8.49 9.82
C LEU A 447 -10.43 9.14 10.14
N GLN A 448 -10.20 9.52 11.40
CA GLN A 448 -8.93 10.09 11.87
C GLN A 448 -7.95 8.99 12.30
N CYS A 449 -8.45 7.83 12.71
CA CYS A 449 -7.63 6.75 13.27
C CYS A 449 -7.63 5.47 12.42
N SER A 450 -8.58 5.32 11.49
CA SER A 450 -8.78 4.11 10.70
C SER A 450 -8.89 4.43 9.21
N THR A 451 -8.23 3.62 8.39
CA THR A 451 -8.21 3.76 6.93
C THR A 451 -9.04 2.69 6.22
N GLU A 452 -9.31 1.57 6.90
CA GLU A 452 -9.97 0.41 6.33
C GLU A 452 -10.93 -0.21 7.36
N PHE A 453 -12.10 -0.64 6.89
CA PHE A 453 -13.03 -1.43 7.69
C PHE A 453 -12.81 -2.91 7.35
N LEU A 454 -12.31 -3.68 8.33
CA LEU A 454 -11.95 -5.08 8.10
C LEU A 454 -13.15 -6.01 8.18
N MET A 455 -13.95 -5.93 9.25
CA MET A 455 -15.06 -6.85 9.48
C MET A 455 -16.01 -6.36 10.58
N GLY A 456 -17.31 -6.63 10.44
CA GLY A 456 -18.31 -6.45 11.49
C GLY A 456 -18.82 -7.79 12.00
N LYS A 457 -18.61 -8.10 13.29
CA LYS A 457 -19.07 -9.35 13.93
C LYS A 457 -19.80 -9.08 15.24
N LYS A 458 -20.80 -9.91 15.54
CA LYS A 458 -21.44 -9.97 16.85
C LYS A 458 -20.64 -10.91 17.75
N ASN A 459 -20.09 -10.39 18.84
CA ASN A 459 -19.35 -11.16 19.83
C ASN A 459 -19.99 -11.01 21.21
N THR A 460 -19.95 -12.07 22.02
CA THR A 460 -20.33 -12.03 23.43
C THR A 460 -19.08 -11.78 24.26
N ILE A 461 -19.05 -10.69 25.02
CA ILE A 461 -17.96 -10.38 25.95
C ILE A 461 -18.26 -11.09 27.27
N VAL A 462 -17.39 -12.02 27.67
CA VAL A 462 -17.46 -12.67 28.99
C VAL A 462 -16.57 -11.88 29.95
N TYR A 463 -17.18 -11.16 30.88
CA TYR A 463 -16.45 -10.55 31.99
C TYR A 463 -16.17 -11.66 33.01
N CYS A 464 -14.90 -12.03 33.16
CA CYS A 464 -14.45 -12.96 34.21
C CYS A 464 -14.18 -12.22 35.51
#